data_AF-A0A1H8FQH9-F1
#
_entry.id   AF-A0A1H8FQH9-F1
#
_cell.length_a   1.000
_cell.length_b   1.000
_cell.length_c   1.000
_cell.angle_alpha   90.00
_cell.angle_beta   90.00
_cell.angle_gamma   90.00
#
_symmetry.space_group_name_H-M   'P 1'
#
loop_
_entity.id
_entity.type
_entity.pdbx_description
1 polymer ?
#
loop_
_entity_poly.entity_id
_entity_poly.type
_entity_poly.pdbx_seq_one_letter_code
_entity_poly.pdbx_strand_id
1 'polypeptide(L)'
;MEEHVQMLADWLNGHTGGTIVIEKQEMEDRDKVYFKLDRVDYRNADDVVDHYLDSALILHGTGSTMNADGDLVPLPLQSFEIAVTGLAFSSADEKRVQAQTERAKYTFTLE
;
A
#
# COMPACT_ATOMS: atom_id res chain seq x y z
N MET A 1 -11.79 1.61 12.77
CA MET A 1 -10.58 1.20 12.05
C MET A 1 -9.88 0.14 12.90
N GLU A 2 -9.50 -0.99 12.31
CA GLU A 2 -8.74 -2.05 13.03
C GLU A 2 -7.36 -1.53 13.46
N GLU A 3 -6.83 -2.02 14.59
CA GLU A 3 -5.57 -1.54 15.17
C GLU A 3 -4.40 -1.63 14.18
N HIS A 4 -4.28 -2.75 13.47
CA HIS A 4 -3.22 -2.94 12.48
C HIS A 4 -3.32 -1.96 11.31
N VAL A 5 -4.54 -1.63 10.88
CA VAL A 5 -4.79 -0.65 9.81
C VAL A 5 -4.38 0.75 10.26
N GLN A 6 -4.73 1.10 11.50
CA GLN A 6 -4.37 2.39 12.08
C GLN A 6 -2.85 2.57 12.19
N MET A 7 -2.13 1.54 12.61
CA MET A 7 -0.67 1.57 12.67
C MET A 7 -0.02 1.69 11.29
N LEU A 8 -0.55 1.00 10.26
CA LEU A 8 -0.01 1.11 8.90
C LEU A 8 -0.24 2.52 8.38
N ALA A 9 -1.45 3.05 8.58
CA ALA A 9 -1.80 4.40 8.18
C ALA A 9 -0.92 5.44 8.90
N ASP A 10 -0.65 5.28 10.20
CA ASP A 10 0.22 6.18 10.96
C ASP A 10 1.67 6.17 10.45
N TRP A 11 2.22 4.97 10.22
CA TRP A 11 3.55 4.81 9.65
C TRP A 11 3.66 5.47 8.27
N LEU A 12 2.69 5.22 7.39
CA LEU A 12 2.66 5.84 6.06
C LEU A 12 2.52 7.36 6.14
N ASN A 13 1.65 7.88 7.03
CA ASN A 13 1.48 9.32 7.24
C ASN A 13 2.78 9.97 7.73
N GLY A 14 3.53 9.31 8.63
CA GLY A 14 4.84 9.76 9.10
C GLY A 14 5.92 9.86 8.00
N HIS A 15 5.70 9.20 6.87
CA HIS A 15 6.61 9.19 5.72
C HIS A 15 6.04 9.86 4.46
N THR A 16 4.96 10.62 4.61
CA THR A 16 4.43 11.49 3.54
C THR A 16 5.48 12.52 3.10
N GLY A 17 5.47 12.87 1.81
CA GLY A 17 6.49 13.70 1.17
C GLY A 17 7.75 12.96 0.72
N GLY A 18 7.95 11.72 1.15
CA GLY A 18 9.05 10.84 0.76
C GLY A 18 8.72 9.84 -0.34
N THR A 19 9.73 9.10 -0.79
CA THR A 19 9.57 7.94 -1.67
C THR A 19 9.57 6.67 -0.83
N ILE A 20 8.54 5.85 -1.01
CA ILE A 20 8.44 4.52 -0.41
C ILE A 20 8.48 3.46 -1.52
N VAL A 21 9.13 2.34 -1.24
CA VAL A 21 9.11 1.16 -2.10
C VAL A 21 8.04 0.22 -1.57
N ILE A 22 7.04 -0.06 -2.40
CA ILE A 22 5.93 -0.97 -2.11
C ILE A 22 6.17 -2.24 -2.92
N GLU A 23 6.41 -3.35 -2.21
CA GLU A 23 6.48 -4.67 -2.83
C GLU A 23 5.21 -5.43 -2.52
N LYS A 24 4.46 -5.80 -3.56
CA LYS A 24 3.25 -6.59 -3.46
C LYS A 24 3.56 -7.99 -3.97
N GLN A 25 3.29 -9.00 -3.14
CA GLN A 25 3.46 -10.40 -3.49
C GLN A 25 2.13 -11.14 -3.44
N GLU A 26 1.71 -11.70 -4.56
CA GLU A 26 0.52 -12.52 -4.73
C GLU A 26 0.91 -13.89 -5.28
N MET A 27 0.92 -14.90 -4.40
CA MET A 27 1.38 -16.25 -4.75
C MET A 27 2.80 -16.23 -5.35
N GLU A 28 2.93 -16.42 -6.66
CA GLU A 28 4.19 -16.43 -7.41
C GLU A 28 4.52 -15.08 -8.06
N ASP A 29 3.56 -14.15 -8.09
CA ASP A 29 3.74 -12.83 -8.67
C ASP A 29 4.27 -11.83 -7.64
N ARG A 30 5.24 -11.01 -8.05
CA ARG A 30 5.86 -9.99 -7.21
C ARG A 30 6.05 -8.72 -8.00
N ASP A 31 5.26 -7.73 -7.66
CA ASP A 31 5.38 -6.36 -8.15
C ASP A 31 6.20 -5.51 -7.18
N LYS A 32 7.03 -4.62 -7.74
CA LYS A 32 7.73 -3.58 -6.99
C LYS A 32 7.39 -2.22 -7.57
N VAL A 33 6.84 -1.36 -6.71
CA VAL A 33 6.44 0.00 -7.05
C VAL A 33 7.25 0.98 -6.23
N TYR A 34 7.86 1.95 -6.90
CA TYR A 34 8.47 3.13 -6.28
C TYR A 34 7.41 4.21 -6.23
N PHE A 35 6.94 4.57 -5.05
CA PHE A 35 5.79 5.45 -4.86
C PHE A 35 6.18 6.68 -4.06
N LYS A 36 6.07 7.86 -4.67
CA LYS A 36 6.20 9.13 -3.96
C LYS A 36 4.88 9.43 -3.27
N LEU A 37 4.87 9.26 -1.95
CA LEU A 37 3.66 9.38 -1.14
C LEU A 37 3.36 10.84 -0.83
N ASP A 38 2.17 11.30 -1.15
CA ASP A 38 1.70 12.67 -0.86
C ASP A 38 0.72 12.67 0.32
N ARG A 39 -0.32 11.82 0.24
CA ARG A 39 -1.37 11.71 1.26
C ARG A 39 -1.83 10.27 1.42
N VAL A 40 -2.31 9.93 2.62
CA VAL A 40 -2.94 8.64 2.92
C VAL A 40 -4.37 8.89 3.34
N ASP A 41 -5.33 8.25 2.67
CA ASP A 41 -6.74 8.23 3.04
C ASP A 41 -7.18 6.82 3.42
N TYR A 42 -8.28 6.73 4.15
CA TYR A 42 -8.92 5.48 4.49
C TYR A 42 -10.34 5.46 3.96
N ARG A 43 -10.66 4.45 3.15
CA ARG A 43 -12.03 4.12 2.76
C ARG A 43 -12.56 3.07 3.72
N ASN A 44 -13.69 3.36 4.34
CA ASN A 44 -14.46 2.39 5.11
C ASN A 44 -15.51 1.73 4.22
N ALA A 45 -15.57 0.39 4.23
CA ALA A 45 -16.59 -0.38 3.51
C ALA A 45 -18.03 0.01 3.89
N ASP A 46 -18.26 0.42 5.14
CA ASP A 46 -19.60 0.80 5.65
C ASP A 46 -20.11 2.14 5.08
N ASP A 47 -19.19 3.01 4.63
CA ASP A 47 -19.51 4.33 4.08
C ASP A 47 -19.83 4.27 2.56
N VAL A 48 -19.48 3.15 1.91
CA VAL A 48 -19.73 2.96 0.48
C VAL A 48 -21.08 2.27 0.29
N VAL A 49 -22.00 2.95 -0.40
CA VAL A 49 -23.31 2.40 -0.81
C VAL A 49 -23.15 1.12 -1.65
N ASP A 50 -22.00 0.98 -2.30
CA ASP A 50 -21.65 -0.15 -3.15
C ASP A 50 -20.99 -1.26 -2.31
N HIS A 51 -21.76 -2.30 -1.96
CA HIS A 51 -21.30 -3.44 -1.16
C HIS A 51 -20.17 -4.28 -1.80
N TYR A 52 -19.68 -3.88 -2.98
CA TYR A 52 -18.54 -4.50 -3.65
C TYR A 52 -17.18 -3.93 -3.23
N LEU A 53 -17.14 -2.81 -2.48
CA LEU A 53 -15.90 -2.17 -2.06
C LEU A 53 -15.59 -2.44 -0.60
N ASP A 54 -14.56 -3.24 -0.38
CA ASP A 54 -13.95 -3.45 0.93
C ASP A 54 -13.22 -2.19 1.45
N SER A 55 -12.94 -2.22 2.76
CA SER A 55 -12.12 -1.19 3.41
C SER A 55 -10.71 -1.19 2.84
N ALA A 56 -10.18 -0.01 2.55
CA ALA A 56 -8.88 0.14 1.92
C ALA A 56 -8.13 1.39 2.40
N LEU A 57 -6.81 1.32 2.41
CA LEU A 57 -5.95 2.50 2.50
C LEU A 57 -5.63 2.97 1.09
N ILE A 58 -5.88 4.25 0.83
CA ILE A 58 -5.65 4.88 -0.47
C ILE A 58 -4.44 5.80 -0.33
N LEU A 59 -3.35 5.44 -1.01
CA LEU A 59 -2.14 6.23 -1.05
C LEU A 59 -2.21 7.15 -2.26
N HIS A 60 -2.31 8.45 -2.04
CA HIS A 60 -2.25 9.45 -3.10
C HIS A 60 -0.79 9.81 -3.38
N GLY A 61 -0.43 9.91 -4.65
CA GLY A 61 0.93 10.23 -5.05
C GLY A 61 1.25 9.83 -6.49
N THR A 62 2.54 9.73 -6.79
CA THR A 62 2.98 9.27 -8.11
C THR A 62 3.88 8.07 -7.95
N GLY A 63 3.52 6.96 -8.59
CA GLY A 63 4.31 5.75 -8.57
C GLY A 63 4.90 5.39 -9.92
N SER A 64 5.95 4.58 -9.90
CA SER A 64 6.50 3.91 -11.08
C SER A 64 6.78 2.45 -10.74
N THR A 65 6.50 1.56 -11.69
CA THR A 65 6.81 0.14 -11.59
C THR A 65 7.79 -0.25 -12.69
N MET A 66 8.54 -1.34 -12.49
CA MET A 66 9.43 -1.86 -13.51
C MET A 66 8.64 -2.78 -14.45
N ASN A 67 8.70 -2.51 -15.76
CA ASN A 67 8.10 -3.38 -16.76
C ASN A 67 9.01 -4.59 -17.07
N ALA A 68 8.54 -5.50 -17.92
CA ALA A 68 9.31 -6.68 -18.34
C ALA A 68 10.59 -6.37 -19.12
N ASP A 69 10.71 -5.15 -19.68
CA ASP A 69 11.89 -4.66 -20.40
C ASP A 69 12.95 -4.04 -19.45
N GLY A 70 12.60 -3.85 -18.17
CA GLY A 70 13.46 -3.25 -17.15
C GLY A 70 13.33 -1.72 -17.04
N ASP A 71 12.43 -1.10 -17.80
CA ASP A 71 12.15 0.34 -17.72
C ASP A 71 11.20 0.66 -16.56
N LEU A 72 11.45 1.79 -15.90
CA LEU A 72 10.50 2.38 -14.95
C LEU A 72 9.38 3.07 -15.72
N VAL A 73 8.19 2.49 -15.64
CA VAL A 73 6.97 3.04 -16.23
C VAL A 73 6.09 3.64 -15.13
N PRO A 74 5.51 4.83 -15.35
CA PRO A 74 4.61 5.43 -14.36
C PRO A 74 3.35 4.58 -14.20
N LEU A 75 2.84 4.51 -12.98
CA LEU A 75 1.53 3.92 -12.74
C LEU A 75 0.45 4.74 -13.45
N PRO A 76 -0.59 4.08 -14.02
CA PRO A 76 -1.66 4.78 -14.72
C PRO A 76 -2.51 5.64 -13.78
N LEU A 77 -2.59 5.24 -12.52
CA LEU A 77 -3.28 5.97 -11.47
C LEU A 77 -2.27 6.67 -10.57
N GLN A 78 -2.60 7.90 -10.19
CA GLN A 78 -1.87 8.68 -9.17
C GLN A 78 -2.30 8.29 -7.75
N SER A 79 -2.67 7.03 -7.59
CA SER A 79 -3.09 6.47 -6.33
C SER A 79 -2.80 4.97 -6.30
N PHE A 80 -2.44 4.46 -5.12
CA PHE A 80 -2.24 3.04 -4.87
C PHE A 80 -3.21 2.61 -3.76
N GLU A 81 -4.04 1.61 -4.04
CA GLU A 81 -5.03 1.09 -3.09
C GLU A 81 -4.50 -0.18 -2.42
N ILE A 82 -4.56 -0.22 -1.10
CA ILE A 82 -4.23 -1.39 -0.28
C ILE A 82 -5.52 -1.87 0.36
N ALA A 83 -6.02 -3.02 -0.07
CA ALA A 83 -7.10 -3.69 0.64
C ALA A 83 -6.65 -4.00 2.07
N VAL A 84 -7.44 -3.64 3.08
CA VAL A 84 -7.07 -3.86 4.48
C VAL A 84 -7.91 -4.92 5.19
N THR A 85 -8.85 -5.54 4.48
CA THR A 85 -9.62 -6.67 5.00
C THR A 85 -8.68 -7.81 5.40
N GLY A 86 -8.76 -8.22 6.66
CA GLY A 86 -7.90 -9.26 7.24
C GLY A 86 -6.42 -8.86 7.34
N LEU A 87 -6.11 -7.57 7.41
CA LEU A 87 -4.74 -7.08 7.50
C LEU A 87 -4.11 -7.45 8.84
N ALA A 88 -2.99 -8.14 8.77
CA ALA A 88 -2.13 -8.51 9.90
C ALA A 88 -0.70 -8.08 9.64
N PHE A 89 0.01 -7.59 10.67
CA PHE A 89 1.44 -7.35 10.54
C PHE A 89 2.24 -8.61 10.76
N SER A 90 3.21 -8.84 9.88
CA SER A 90 4.24 -9.85 10.10
C SER A 90 5.39 -9.29 10.93
N SER A 91 5.82 -8.06 10.62
CA SER A 91 6.91 -7.35 11.32
C SER A 91 6.88 -5.86 10.95
N ALA A 92 7.28 -4.99 11.88
CA ALA A 92 7.43 -3.56 11.62
C ALA A 92 8.72 -3.06 12.29
N ASP A 93 9.55 -2.40 11.49
CA ASP A 93 10.79 -1.74 11.87
C ASP A 93 10.73 -0.27 11.43
N GLU A 94 11.64 0.57 11.92
CA GLU A 94 11.67 2.01 11.61
C GLU A 94 11.71 2.33 10.11
N LYS A 95 12.27 1.43 9.29
CA LYS A 95 12.44 1.63 7.84
C LYS A 95 11.67 0.63 6.97
N ARG A 96 11.03 -0.37 7.58
CA ARG A 96 10.43 -1.48 6.86
C ARG A 96 9.20 -2.00 7.58
N VAL A 97 8.08 -2.08 6.87
CA VAL A 97 6.84 -2.66 7.41
C VAL A 97 6.39 -3.80 6.51
N GLN A 98 6.08 -4.94 7.12
CA GLN A 98 5.51 -6.09 6.44
C GLN A 98 4.08 -6.32 6.93
N ALA A 99 3.14 -6.17 6.00
CA ALA A 99 1.74 -6.45 6.22
C ALA A 99 1.30 -7.61 5.33
N GLN A 100 0.34 -8.40 5.80
CA GLN A 100 -0.29 -9.46 5.04
C GLN A 100 -1.79 -9.29 5.11
N THR A 101 -2.44 -9.52 3.98
CA THR A 101 -3.90 -9.57 3.84
C THR A 101 -4.29 -10.99 3.45
N GLU A 102 -5.58 -11.26 3.34
CA GLU A 102 -6.06 -12.56 2.84
C GLU A 102 -5.62 -12.85 1.40
N ARG A 103 -5.30 -11.80 0.61
CA ARG A 103 -5.02 -11.91 -0.83
C ARG A 103 -3.55 -11.76 -1.18
N ALA A 104 -2.83 -10.90 -0.46
CA ALA A 104 -1.46 -10.51 -0.81
C ALA A 104 -0.62 -10.18 0.42
N LYS A 105 0.70 -10.33 0.27
CA LYS A 105 1.69 -9.81 1.22
C LYS A 105 2.28 -8.51 0.69
N TYR A 106 2.33 -7.50 1.55
CA TYR A 106 2.90 -6.19 1.27
C TYR A 106 4.16 -5.97 2.09
N THR A 107 5.20 -5.47 1.45
CA THR A 107 6.39 -4.95 2.12
C THR A 107 6.56 -3.49 1.73
N PHE A 108 6.55 -2.61 2.71
CA PHE A 108 6.86 -1.19 2.57
C PHE A 108 8.28 -0.97 3.07
N THR A 109 9.12 -0.29 2.28
CA THR A 109 10.49 0.07 2.67
C THR A 109 10.75 1.53 2.31
N LEU A 110 11.45 2.27 3.17
CA LEU A 110 11.89 3.63 2.86
C LEU A 110 13.07 3.61 1.89
N GLU A 111 13.10 4.57 0.96
CA GLU A 111 14.25 4.82 0.07
C GLU A 111 15.38 5.57 0.77
#